data_AF-A0A845L1V8-F1
#
_entry.id   AF-A0A845L1V8-F1
#
_cell.length_a   1.000
_cell.length_b   1.000
_cell.length_c   1.000
_cell.angle_alpha   90.00
_cell.angle_beta   90.00
_cell.angle_gamma   90.00
#
_symmetry.space_group_name_H-M   'P 1'
#
loop_
_entity.id
_entity.type
_entity.pdbx_description
1 polymer ?
#
loop_
_entity_poly.entity_id
_entity_poly.type
_entity_poly.pdbx_seq_one_letter_code
_entity_poly.pdbx_strand_id
1 'polypeptide(L)'
;MATGRFTCTLSAEKEYPLGAPILVKFVLNNETDVDYHVLAWRTPLETFRGDYLIVNKNGKPVPYDGPLVMRADPHPQHYIRVPAKGTVSTEIDLTRAYHLDEPGHYTVQINSDLLDHYAGQRLMEPKSRDTFNTHKLVSNVATFRIVAGAQPKKTEGQLQREKEPKQMFSPVQAQKANRPNPPVAPKMQGGDANKRRAVQNAHEGATTFAYACANLLKTSDYYKNKNYVTWFGAVDQTRQEKVTGNYQKIYDTLISDQFTYYLDGGDYCEPGVIAYTYKYCRSVYFCGGFYNYPFIGIFSQMGIVLHELTHAVTGTDDVVYGTGNCKNLAKNDSAKAVKNADSYRLFTETTFPFDMGFDASAVLPNGKTYVTFANLYVRYSDSSANQFDAGYPKPIRGNWGALPESFNQGFDSMVVLPNGKIYVTKGSQYVRYSDNNASKVDDGYPLPIRGHWGNLPDSFNQGFDAAVVLPNGKIYVTTGSQYVRYSDKTADTVDEGYPLSIKGHWGNLPDSFDQSFDTAVVLPNKKIYVTKGSQYVRYSDNSAGTVDGGYPLPIQGHWGKMPDA
;
A
#
# COMPACT_ATOMS: atom_id res chain seq x y z
N MET A 1 26.70 28.50 29.30
CA MET A 1 25.63 28.21 28.31
C MET A 1 26.26 27.31 27.26
N ALA A 2 25.75 26.09 27.05
CA ALA A 2 26.40 25.12 26.17
C ALA A 2 26.47 25.70 24.74
N THR A 3 27.66 26.08 24.31
CA THR A 3 27.96 26.59 22.97
C THR A 3 27.81 25.45 21.97
N GLY A 4 26.60 25.30 21.43
CA GLY A 4 26.31 24.32 20.39
C GLY A 4 27.18 24.57 19.16
N ARG A 5 27.59 23.48 18.50
CA ARG A 5 28.40 23.48 17.27
C ARG A 5 27.84 24.38 16.16
N PHE A 6 26.52 24.48 16.08
CA PHE A 6 25.81 25.36 15.16
C PHE A 6 24.76 26.19 15.88
N THR A 7 24.60 27.42 15.41
CA THR A 7 23.51 28.33 15.80
C THR A 7 22.72 28.75 14.56
N CYS A 8 21.46 29.12 14.72
CA CYS A 8 20.65 29.58 13.60
C CYS A 8 19.73 30.74 13.97
N THR A 9 19.42 31.59 12.99
CA THR A 9 18.49 32.71 13.15
C THR A 9 17.51 32.80 11.99
N LEU A 10 16.34 33.35 12.29
CA LEU A 10 15.32 33.73 11.32
C LEU A 10 15.09 35.24 11.40
N SER A 11 14.96 35.89 10.26
CA SER A 11 14.57 37.31 10.19
C SER A 11 13.56 37.56 9.08
N ALA A 12 12.62 38.47 9.33
CA ALA A 12 11.60 38.90 8.41
C ALA A 12 11.50 40.43 8.48
N GLU A 13 10.96 41.06 7.43
CA GLU A 13 10.55 42.46 7.46
C GLU A 13 9.43 42.66 8.49
N LYS A 14 9.33 43.88 9.03
CA LYS A 14 8.33 44.18 10.06
C LYS A 14 6.90 44.09 9.52
N GLU A 15 6.69 44.47 8.27
CA GLU A 15 5.39 44.50 7.62
C GLU A 15 5.46 44.00 6.18
N TYR A 16 4.43 43.27 5.77
CA TYR A 16 4.22 42.85 4.40
C TYR A 16 2.79 43.17 3.97
N PRO A 17 2.56 43.71 2.75
CA PRO A 17 1.21 43.82 2.21
C PRO A 17 0.66 42.45 1.84
N LEU A 18 -0.63 42.21 2.12
CA LEU A 18 -1.33 40.99 1.69
C LEU A 18 -1.17 40.78 0.17
N GLY A 19 -0.92 39.54 -0.25
CA GLY A 19 -0.67 39.17 -1.64
C GLY A 19 0.78 39.32 -2.13
N ALA A 20 1.67 39.96 -1.36
CA ALA A 20 3.11 39.97 -1.65
C ALA A 20 3.80 38.68 -1.14
N PRO A 21 4.98 38.30 -1.70
CA PRO A 21 5.86 37.31 -1.07
C PRO A 21 6.16 37.66 0.39
N ILE A 22 6.15 36.66 1.26
CA ILE A 22 6.54 36.80 2.67
C ILE A 22 7.90 36.14 2.84
N LEU A 23 8.96 36.91 2.56
CA LEU A 23 10.34 36.40 2.55
C LEU A 23 10.91 36.33 3.96
N VAL A 24 11.29 35.14 4.40
CA VAL A 24 11.99 34.92 5.67
C VAL A 24 13.40 34.44 5.38
N LYS A 25 14.39 35.18 5.91
CA LYS A 25 15.79 34.81 5.81
C LYS A 25 16.17 33.87 6.95
N PHE A 26 16.80 32.76 6.59
CA PHE A 26 17.42 31.81 7.51
C PHE A 26 18.93 31.89 7.41
N VAL A 27 19.61 31.87 8.56
CA VAL A 27 21.07 31.91 8.67
C VAL A 27 21.50 30.77 9.59
N LEU A 28 22.48 29.97 9.16
CA LEU A 28 23.12 28.91 9.93
C LEU A 28 24.60 29.21 10.08
N ASN A 29 25.07 29.33 11.32
CA ASN A 29 26.47 29.59 11.65
C ASN A 29 27.16 28.31 12.14
N ASN A 30 28.40 28.12 11.70
CA ASN A 30 29.32 27.13 12.26
C ASN A 30 30.22 27.79 13.29
N GLU A 31 30.04 27.45 14.57
CA GLU A 31 30.78 28.07 15.67
C GLU A 31 32.16 27.44 15.90
N THR A 32 32.56 26.47 15.07
CA THR A 32 33.81 25.72 15.24
C THR A 32 34.93 26.20 14.32
N ASP A 33 36.14 25.73 14.61
CA ASP A 33 37.35 26.02 13.83
C ASP A 33 37.59 25.03 12.68
N VAL A 34 36.61 24.19 12.34
CA VAL A 34 36.69 23.25 11.22
C VAL A 34 35.48 23.38 10.30
N ASP A 35 35.68 23.08 9.02
CA ASP A 35 34.58 23.00 8.07
C ASP A 35 33.64 21.83 8.39
N TYR A 36 32.35 22.08 8.23
CA TYR A 36 31.32 21.05 8.30
C TYR A 36 30.55 20.94 6.99
N HIS A 37 30.12 19.73 6.69
CA HIS A 37 29.09 19.46 5.70
C HIS A 37 27.80 19.15 6.45
N VAL A 38 26.76 19.93 6.22
CA VAL A 38 25.44 19.79 6.85
C VAL A 38 24.43 19.32 5.83
N LEU A 39 23.60 18.35 6.19
CA LEU A 39 22.51 17.92 5.33
C LEU A 39 21.45 19.02 5.28
N ALA A 40 21.13 19.51 4.08
CA ALA A 40 20.18 20.60 3.90
C ALA A 40 18.74 20.21 4.27
N TRP A 41 18.45 18.90 4.29
CA TRP A 41 17.11 18.36 4.47
C TRP A 41 16.45 18.81 5.78
N ARG A 42 15.15 19.09 5.70
CA ARG A 42 14.32 19.64 6.78
C ARG A 42 14.86 20.94 7.37
N THR A 43 15.42 21.80 6.53
CA THR A 43 15.79 23.17 6.87
C THR A 43 15.41 24.12 5.75
N PRO A 44 15.33 25.44 5.99
CA PRO A 44 15.12 26.41 4.92
C PRO A 44 16.14 26.34 3.77
N LEU A 45 17.33 25.75 3.98
CA LEU A 45 18.41 25.64 2.98
C LEU A 45 18.00 24.85 1.72
N GLU A 46 16.92 24.08 1.79
CA GLU A 46 16.40 23.29 0.67
C GLU A 46 15.05 23.73 0.13
N THR A 47 14.57 24.92 0.53
CA THR A 47 13.18 25.39 0.31
C THR A 47 12.13 24.39 0.82
N PHE A 48 10.83 24.65 0.60
CA PHE A 48 9.75 23.79 1.07
C PHE A 48 9.71 22.45 0.36
N ARG A 49 9.99 21.40 1.13
CA ARG A 49 9.86 19.98 0.76
C ARG A 49 9.25 19.14 1.90
N GLY A 50 8.66 19.81 2.89
CA GLY A 50 8.09 19.27 4.11
C GLY A 50 7.90 20.37 5.16
N ASP A 51 7.24 20.04 6.27
CA ASP A 51 6.98 20.97 7.37
C ASP A 51 8.15 20.98 8.38
N TYR A 52 8.88 22.09 8.44
CA TYR A 52 10.00 22.30 9.35
C TYR A 52 9.97 23.67 10.04
N LEU A 53 8.83 24.38 9.99
CA LEU A 53 8.62 25.65 10.68
C LEU A 53 7.33 25.61 11.51
N ILE A 54 7.35 26.27 12.67
CA ILE A 54 6.13 26.65 13.37
C ILE A 54 5.76 28.05 12.91
N VAL A 55 4.63 28.17 12.22
CA VAL A 55 4.04 29.47 11.84
C VAL A 55 2.77 29.67 12.66
N ASN A 56 2.66 30.79 13.36
CA ASN A 56 1.43 31.14 14.09
C ASN A 56 0.89 32.49 13.65
N LYS A 57 -0.43 32.59 13.58
CA LYS A 57 -1.18 33.85 13.47
C LYS A 57 -1.86 34.14 14.80
N ASN A 58 -1.56 35.27 15.43
CA ASN A 58 -2.13 35.67 16.72
C ASN A 58 -2.08 34.53 17.76
N GLY A 59 -0.97 33.78 17.79
CA GLY A 59 -0.75 32.64 18.70
C GLY A 59 -1.40 31.31 18.29
N LYS A 60 -2.13 31.24 17.18
CA LYS A 60 -2.72 29.99 16.65
C LYS A 60 -1.89 29.43 15.49
N PRO A 61 -1.64 28.10 15.43
CA PRO A 61 -0.90 27.48 14.34
C PRO A 61 -1.55 27.71 12.97
N VAL A 62 -0.72 28.03 11.98
CA VAL A 62 -1.08 28.01 10.56
C VAL A 62 -0.57 26.69 9.98
N PRO A 63 -1.45 25.79 9.51
CA PRO A 63 -1.04 24.50 8.98
C PRO A 63 -0.15 24.64 7.73
N TYR A 64 0.81 23.72 7.60
CA TYR A 64 1.58 23.53 6.38
C TYR A 64 0.71 22.92 5.27
N ASP A 65 0.83 23.47 4.07
CA ASP A 65 0.09 23.09 2.85
C ASP A 65 1.00 23.09 1.60
N GLY A 66 2.29 22.87 1.80
CA GLY A 66 3.27 22.66 0.73
C GLY A 66 3.46 21.17 0.38
N PRO A 67 4.47 20.84 -0.44
CA PRO A 67 4.77 19.48 -0.86
C PRO A 67 5.34 18.62 0.29
N LEU A 68 5.00 17.33 0.30
CA LEU A 68 5.54 16.33 1.22
C LEU A 68 6.40 15.36 0.41
N VAL A 69 7.73 15.41 0.60
CA VAL A 69 8.70 14.75 -0.30
C VAL A 69 9.40 13.59 0.40
N MET A 70 9.12 12.38 -0.06
CA MET A 70 9.77 11.15 0.39
C MET A 70 11.12 10.95 -0.31
N ARG A 71 12.17 10.62 0.46
CA ARG A 71 13.54 10.48 -0.04
C ARG A 71 14.22 9.19 0.37
N ALA A 72 15.13 8.71 -0.48
CA ALA A 72 16.11 7.67 -0.19
C ALA A 72 17.24 8.23 0.69
N ASP A 73 18.35 7.51 0.83
CA ASP A 73 19.52 8.01 1.56
C ASP A 73 20.14 9.22 0.84
N PRO A 74 20.65 10.23 1.59
CA PRO A 74 21.14 11.46 1.00
C PRO A 74 22.42 11.24 0.18
N HIS A 75 22.34 11.60 -1.10
CA HIS A 75 23.50 11.75 -1.97
C HIS A 75 24.40 12.93 -1.53
N PRO A 76 25.73 12.89 -1.80
CA PRO A 76 26.67 13.98 -1.50
C PRO A 76 26.31 15.40 -1.96
N GLN A 77 25.37 15.55 -2.90
CA GLN A 77 24.91 16.85 -3.38
C GLN A 77 23.93 17.54 -2.42
N HIS A 78 23.31 16.80 -1.50
CA HIS A 78 22.38 17.33 -0.52
C HIS A 78 23.08 17.94 0.71
N TYR A 79 24.40 17.78 0.79
CA TYR A 79 25.21 18.35 1.84
C TYR A 79 25.79 19.69 1.42
N ILE A 80 25.61 20.70 2.27
CA ILE A 80 26.13 22.04 2.07
C ILE A 80 27.34 22.20 2.98
N ARG A 81 28.45 22.71 2.42
CA ARG A 81 29.63 23.08 3.21
C ARG A 81 29.36 24.38 3.96
N VAL A 82 29.55 24.36 5.27
CA VAL A 82 29.58 25.53 6.17
C VAL A 82 31.01 25.70 6.66
N PRO A 83 31.75 26.71 6.18
CA PRO A 83 33.15 26.91 6.56
C PRO A 83 33.35 27.07 8.07
N ALA A 84 34.55 26.77 8.57
CA ALA A 84 34.97 27.12 9.93
C ALA A 84 34.68 28.60 10.23
N LYS A 85 34.03 28.88 11.37
CA LYS A 85 33.56 30.24 11.75
C LYS A 85 32.71 30.95 10.69
N GLY A 86 32.20 30.21 9.72
CA GLY A 86 31.46 30.71 8.58
C GLY A 86 29.95 30.57 8.75
N THR A 87 29.23 31.07 7.75
CA THR A 87 27.77 31.02 7.71
C THR A 87 27.29 30.59 6.33
N VAL A 88 26.11 29.99 6.29
CA VAL A 88 25.29 29.83 5.09
C VAL A 88 23.91 30.45 5.33
N SER A 89 23.29 30.99 4.29
CA SER A 89 21.98 31.61 4.42
C SER A 89 21.13 31.42 3.17
N THR A 90 19.82 31.51 3.34
CA THR A 90 18.82 31.43 2.27
C THR A 90 17.61 32.28 2.63
N GLU A 91 16.77 32.60 1.64
CA GLU A 91 15.48 33.26 1.84
C GLU A 91 14.37 32.36 1.28
N ILE A 92 13.31 32.17 2.06
CA ILE A 92 12.14 31.37 1.67
C ILE A 92 10.88 32.24 1.67
N ASP A 93 10.03 32.07 0.66
CA ASP A 93 8.70 32.73 0.59
C ASP A 93 7.64 31.85 1.28
N LEU A 94 7.23 32.24 2.49
CA LEU A 94 6.26 31.47 3.29
C LEU A 94 4.91 31.29 2.57
N THR A 95 4.55 32.18 1.65
CA THR A 95 3.26 32.10 0.94
C THR A 95 3.13 30.88 0.02
N ARG A 96 4.24 30.23 -0.30
CA ARG A 96 4.24 28.98 -1.07
C ARG A 96 3.63 27.80 -0.31
N ALA A 97 3.72 27.80 1.02
CA ALA A 97 3.38 26.63 1.83
C ALA A 97 2.49 26.90 3.06
N TYR A 98 2.28 28.16 3.45
CA TYR A 98 1.38 28.52 4.55
C TYR A 98 0.27 29.43 4.06
N HIS A 99 -0.94 29.19 4.56
CA HIS A 99 -2.12 30.03 4.27
C HIS A 99 -1.98 31.35 5.02
N LEU A 100 -1.46 32.36 4.34
CA LEU A 100 -1.18 33.70 4.87
C LEU A 100 -2.11 34.73 4.21
N ASP A 101 -3.41 34.47 4.27
CA ASP A 101 -4.46 35.12 3.51
C ASP A 101 -5.21 36.24 4.25
N GLU A 102 -4.86 36.47 5.51
CA GLU A 102 -5.52 37.46 6.35
C GLU A 102 -4.49 38.39 7.02
N PRO A 103 -4.79 39.71 7.12
CA PRO A 103 -4.00 40.62 7.95
C PRO A 103 -3.91 40.15 9.41
N GLY A 104 -2.80 40.48 10.07
CA GLY A 104 -2.58 40.11 11.47
C GLY A 104 -1.11 39.98 11.85
N HIS A 105 -0.87 39.60 13.10
CA HIS A 105 0.47 39.35 13.61
C HIS A 105 0.84 37.89 13.42
N TYR A 106 2.00 37.67 12.79
CA TYR A 106 2.54 36.37 12.51
C TYR A 106 3.88 36.18 13.20
N THR A 107 4.14 34.93 13.58
CA THR A 107 5.43 34.50 14.13
C THR A 107 5.91 33.27 13.38
N VAL A 108 7.22 33.14 13.22
CA VAL A 108 7.87 31.98 12.61
C VAL A 108 9.07 31.54 13.43
N GLN A 109 9.20 30.22 13.62
CA GLN A 109 10.30 29.58 14.34
C GLN A 109 10.69 28.27 13.64
N ILE A 110 11.97 27.87 13.73
CA ILE A 110 12.41 26.55 13.27
C ILE A 110 11.74 25.44 14.11
N ASN A 111 11.32 24.35 13.45
CA ASN A 111 10.71 23.17 14.07
C ASN A 111 11.35 21.89 13.54
N SER A 112 12.66 21.90 13.39
CA SER A 112 13.44 20.78 12.88
C SER A 112 14.86 20.89 13.40
N ASP A 113 15.58 19.77 13.39
CA ASP A 113 16.99 19.65 13.74
C ASP A 113 17.84 19.48 12.46
N LEU A 114 19.16 19.67 12.55
CA LEU A 114 20.05 19.17 11.51
C LEU A 114 20.02 17.64 11.58
N LEU A 115 19.51 17.03 10.51
CA LEU A 115 19.40 15.57 10.44
C LEU A 115 20.78 14.90 10.41
N ASP A 116 21.77 15.51 9.76
CA ASP A 116 23.14 14.99 9.74
C ASP A 116 24.18 16.09 9.51
N HIS A 117 25.36 15.88 10.08
CA HIS A 117 26.56 16.67 9.82
C HIS A 117 27.84 15.83 9.98
N TYR A 118 28.88 16.23 9.26
CA TYR A 118 30.22 15.67 9.44
C TYR A 118 31.31 16.70 9.12
N ALA A 119 32.46 16.56 9.77
CA ALA A 119 33.66 17.33 9.45
C ALA A 119 34.52 16.56 8.43
N GLY A 120 35.33 17.28 7.66
CA GLY A 120 36.30 16.68 6.73
C GLY A 120 35.88 16.75 5.26
N GLN A 121 36.40 15.83 4.45
CA GLN A 121 36.21 15.83 3.00
C GLN A 121 34.76 15.49 2.61
N ARG A 122 34.32 16.06 1.50
CA ARG A 122 33.00 15.80 0.91
C ARG A 122 32.84 14.29 0.64
N LEU A 123 31.66 13.76 0.95
CA LEU A 123 31.27 12.39 0.60
C LEU A 123 31.35 12.16 -0.92
N MET A 124 31.67 10.92 -1.29
CA MET A 124 31.64 10.47 -2.68
C MET A 124 30.40 9.60 -2.99
N GLU A 125 29.80 9.02 -1.96
CA GLU A 125 28.66 8.09 -2.05
C GLU A 125 27.53 8.50 -1.10
N PRO A 126 26.28 8.05 -1.34
CA PRO A 126 25.17 8.26 -0.42
C PRO A 126 25.47 7.76 1.00
N LYS A 127 25.07 8.53 2.01
CA LYS A 127 25.25 8.15 3.43
C LYS A 127 23.97 7.56 4.00
N SER A 128 24.08 6.38 4.63
CA SER A 128 22.92 5.74 5.28
C SER A 128 22.34 6.60 6.39
N ARG A 129 21.00 6.77 6.36
CA ARG A 129 20.24 7.48 7.39
C ARG A 129 20.37 6.91 8.81
N ASP A 130 20.73 5.64 8.92
CA ASP A 130 20.91 4.97 10.21
C ASP A 130 22.20 5.42 10.93
N THR A 131 23.09 6.11 10.22
CA THR A 131 24.38 6.61 10.72
C THR A 131 24.42 8.12 10.89
N PHE A 132 23.25 8.76 10.87
CA PHE A 132 23.13 10.20 10.99
C PHE A 132 23.58 10.70 12.36
N ASN A 133 24.40 11.74 12.33
CA ASN A 133 24.76 12.51 13.51
C ASN A 133 23.81 13.70 13.60
N THR A 134 22.75 13.61 14.38
CA THR A 134 21.79 14.72 14.50
C THR A 134 22.34 15.87 15.35
N HIS A 135 21.98 17.11 15.05
CA HIS A 135 22.27 18.27 15.90
C HIS A 135 21.03 19.13 16.11
N LYS A 136 20.69 19.38 17.37
CA LYS A 136 19.48 20.14 17.73
C LYS A 136 19.58 21.59 17.25
N LEU A 137 18.56 22.07 16.54
CA LEU A 137 18.46 23.48 16.16
C LEU A 137 17.48 24.22 17.05
N VAL A 138 17.86 25.45 17.42
CA VAL A 138 16.99 26.40 18.11
C VAL A 138 17.21 27.76 17.47
N SER A 139 16.16 28.33 16.90
CA SER A 139 16.17 29.69 16.36
C SER A 139 15.49 30.67 17.31
N ASN A 140 15.71 31.96 17.07
CA ASN A 140 14.79 33.00 17.55
C ASN A 140 13.40 32.84 16.93
N VAL A 141 12.42 33.55 17.49
CA VAL A 141 11.09 33.74 16.89
C VAL A 141 11.14 35.04 16.07
N ALA A 142 10.97 34.94 14.76
CA ALA A 142 10.81 36.13 13.92
C ALA A 142 9.34 36.53 13.89
N THR A 143 9.08 37.84 13.93
CA THR A 143 7.73 38.41 14.02
C THR A 143 7.53 39.43 12.91
N PHE A 144 6.37 39.38 12.26
CA PHE A 144 5.98 40.32 11.23
C PHE A 144 4.46 40.56 11.26
N ARG A 145 4.01 41.61 10.58
CA ARG A 145 2.59 41.92 10.40
C ARG A 145 2.21 41.83 8.92
N ILE A 146 1.13 41.12 8.61
CA ILE A 146 0.49 41.24 7.30
C ILE A 146 -0.53 42.36 7.39
N VAL A 147 -0.44 43.33 6.47
CA VAL A 147 -1.33 44.48 6.37
C VAL A 147 -2.24 44.38 5.15
N ALA A 148 -3.25 45.25 5.06
CA ALA A 148 -4.14 45.28 3.90
C ALA A 148 -3.34 45.39 2.60
N GLY A 149 -3.77 44.64 1.58
CA GLY A 149 -3.06 44.53 0.31
C GLY A 149 -3.96 43.96 -0.79
N ALA A 150 -3.36 43.23 -1.72
CA ALA A 150 -4.04 42.61 -2.84
C ALA A 150 -4.70 41.28 -2.44
N GLN A 151 -5.16 40.53 -3.44
CA GLN A 151 -5.67 39.17 -3.24
C GLN A 151 -4.58 38.26 -2.65
N PRO A 152 -4.90 37.43 -1.65
CA PRO A 152 -3.98 36.45 -1.10
C PRO A 152 -3.35 35.56 -2.17
N LYS A 153 -2.06 35.27 -2.00
CA LYS A 153 -1.40 34.21 -2.77
C LYS A 153 -1.92 32.86 -2.29
N LYS A 154 -2.15 31.97 -3.25
CA LYS A 154 -2.47 30.57 -2.95
C LYS A 154 -1.18 29.79 -2.69
N THR A 155 -1.23 28.88 -1.73
CA THR A 155 -0.17 27.90 -1.51
C THR A 155 -0.08 26.92 -2.70
N GLU A 156 1.03 26.22 -2.82
CA GLU A 156 1.19 25.18 -3.83
C GLU A 156 0.17 24.04 -3.67
N GLY A 157 -0.17 23.67 -2.44
CA GLY A 157 -1.23 22.70 -2.18
C GLY A 157 -2.60 23.17 -2.65
N GLN A 158 -2.97 24.44 -2.41
CA GLN A 158 -4.20 25.03 -2.95
C GLN A 158 -4.20 25.02 -4.48
N LEU A 159 -3.11 25.46 -5.10
CA LEU A 159 -2.97 25.46 -6.56
C LEU A 159 -3.06 24.05 -7.14
N GLN A 160 -2.56 23.03 -6.44
CA GLN A 160 -2.69 21.66 -6.89
C GLN A 160 -4.13 21.17 -6.80
N ARG A 161 -4.81 21.36 -5.65
CA ARG A 161 -6.23 20.97 -5.48
C ARG A 161 -7.16 21.62 -6.51
N GLU A 162 -6.86 22.84 -6.95
CA GLU A 162 -7.65 23.52 -7.99
C GLU A 162 -7.52 22.91 -9.39
N LYS A 163 -6.41 22.20 -9.68
CA LYS A 163 -6.20 21.52 -10.96
C LYS A 163 -6.91 20.17 -11.04
N GLU A 164 -7.39 19.64 -9.91
CA GLU A 164 -7.89 18.27 -9.84
C GLU A 164 -9.33 18.15 -10.35
N PRO A 165 -9.65 17.08 -11.10
CA PRO A 165 -10.99 16.86 -11.59
C PRO A 165 -11.93 16.59 -10.41
N LYS A 166 -13.11 17.23 -10.40
CA LYS A 166 -14.15 17.02 -9.38
C LYS A 166 -15.00 15.75 -9.63
N GLN A 167 -14.54 14.84 -10.49
CA GLN A 167 -15.33 13.70 -10.92
C GLN A 167 -15.23 12.57 -9.90
N MET A 168 -16.37 12.23 -9.31
CA MET A 168 -16.54 11.02 -8.49
C MET A 168 -17.09 9.88 -9.36
N PHE A 169 -16.59 8.69 -9.11
CA PHE A 169 -17.00 7.43 -9.73
C PHE A 169 -17.76 6.60 -8.70
N SER A 170 -18.81 5.91 -9.15
CA SER A 170 -19.50 4.94 -8.31
C SER A 170 -18.63 3.67 -8.19
N PRO A 171 -18.34 3.18 -6.98
CA PRO A 171 -17.59 1.95 -6.82
C PRO A 171 -18.30 0.76 -7.48
N VAL A 172 -17.54 -0.09 -8.17
CA VAL A 172 -18.04 -1.38 -8.64
C VAL A 172 -18.21 -2.29 -7.44
N GLN A 173 -19.41 -2.84 -7.23
CA GLN A 173 -19.67 -3.75 -6.11
C GLN A 173 -18.90 -5.06 -6.27
N ALA A 174 -18.27 -5.52 -5.18
CA ALA A 174 -17.61 -6.82 -5.13
C ALA A 174 -18.61 -7.94 -5.40
N GLN A 175 -18.20 -8.88 -6.24
CA GLN A 175 -18.99 -10.06 -6.58
C GLN A 175 -19.06 -11.09 -5.45
N LYS A 176 -18.13 -11.01 -4.48
CA LYS A 176 -18.03 -11.92 -3.33
C LYS A 176 -17.80 -11.12 -2.04
N ALA A 177 -18.43 -11.57 -0.96
CA ALA A 177 -18.30 -10.95 0.36
C ALA A 177 -16.85 -10.99 0.86
N ASN A 178 -16.47 -9.99 1.67
CA ASN A 178 -15.12 -9.86 2.25
C ASN A 178 -13.97 -9.70 1.23
N ARG A 179 -14.27 -9.22 0.01
CA ARG A 179 -13.27 -8.86 -1.00
C ARG A 179 -13.22 -7.36 -1.24
N PRO A 180 -12.04 -6.78 -1.54
CA PRO A 180 -11.94 -5.40 -1.97
C PRO A 180 -12.58 -5.23 -3.35
N ASN A 181 -13.29 -4.13 -3.55
CA ASN A 181 -13.69 -3.67 -4.87
C ASN A 181 -12.42 -3.30 -5.66
N PRO A 182 -12.40 -3.54 -6.99
CA PRO A 182 -11.33 -3.01 -7.82
C PRO A 182 -11.24 -1.49 -7.72
N PRO A 183 -10.03 -0.91 -7.71
CA PRO A 183 -9.89 0.53 -7.70
C PRO A 183 -10.26 1.16 -9.05
N VAL A 184 -10.62 2.43 -9.03
CA VAL A 184 -10.73 3.24 -10.24
C VAL A 184 -9.35 3.35 -10.88
N ALA A 185 -9.24 2.99 -12.16
CA ALA A 185 -7.97 3.06 -12.87
C ALA A 185 -7.38 4.49 -12.81
N PRO A 186 -6.11 4.64 -12.36
CA PRO A 186 -5.49 5.95 -12.24
C PRO A 186 -5.14 6.51 -13.62
N LYS A 187 -5.24 7.84 -13.76
CA LYS A 187 -4.73 8.55 -14.93
C LYS A 187 -3.21 8.66 -14.81
N MET A 188 -2.47 8.03 -15.72
CA MET A 188 -1.01 8.10 -15.74
C MET A 188 -0.48 9.09 -16.78
N GLN A 189 0.36 10.02 -16.34
CA GLN A 189 1.07 10.99 -17.18
C GLN A 189 2.56 10.65 -17.24
N GLY A 190 3.10 10.53 -18.45
CA GLY A 190 4.47 10.03 -18.66
C GLY A 190 4.62 8.53 -18.40
N GLY A 191 5.85 8.08 -18.29
CA GLY A 191 6.28 6.72 -18.01
C GLY A 191 6.22 5.81 -19.22
N ASP A 192 7.27 5.00 -19.40
CA ASP A 192 7.25 3.85 -20.30
C ASP A 192 6.32 2.72 -19.79
N ALA A 193 6.18 1.66 -20.58
CA ALA A 193 5.32 0.52 -20.23
C ALA A 193 5.70 -0.16 -18.91
N ASN A 194 6.99 -0.20 -18.55
CA ASN A 194 7.45 -0.81 -17.31
C ASN A 194 7.10 0.06 -16.10
N LYS A 195 7.34 1.38 -16.19
CA LYS A 195 6.96 2.35 -15.15
C LYS A 195 5.45 2.35 -14.92
N ARG A 196 4.66 2.39 -16.00
CA ARG A 196 3.19 2.34 -15.93
C ARG A 196 2.69 1.06 -15.26
N ARG A 197 3.27 -0.10 -15.62
CA ARG A 197 2.93 -1.38 -14.98
C ARG A 197 3.31 -1.41 -13.50
N ALA A 198 4.48 -0.89 -13.13
CA ALA A 198 4.92 -0.83 -11.74
C ALA A 198 3.96 0.00 -10.88
N VAL A 199 3.61 1.20 -11.35
CA VAL A 199 2.66 2.09 -10.65
C VAL A 199 1.25 1.49 -10.63
N GLN A 200 0.78 0.86 -11.72
CA GLN A 200 -0.53 0.19 -11.74
C GLN A 200 -0.60 -0.91 -10.70
N ASN A 201 0.42 -1.78 -10.66
CA ASN A 201 0.49 -2.87 -9.68
C ASN A 201 0.53 -2.31 -8.25
N ALA A 202 1.34 -1.28 -8.00
CA ALA A 202 1.45 -0.65 -6.68
C ALA A 202 0.12 0.01 -6.24
N HIS A 203 -0.60 0.64 -7.16
CA HIS A 203 -1.93 1.21 -6.91
C HIS A 203 -2.96 0.13 -6.56
N GLU A 204 -3.07 -0.93 -7.36
CA GLU A 204 -3.98 -2.04 -7.09
C GLU A 204 -3.60 -2.77 -5.79
N GLY A 205 -2.30 -2.93 -5.53
CA GLY A 205 -1.78 -3.46 -4.26
C GLY A 205 -2.16 -2.57 -3.07
N ALA A 206 -1.97 -1.26 -3.15
CA ALA A 206 -2.32 -0.34 -2.08
C ALA A 206 -3.83 -0.39 -1.74
N THR A 207 -4.70 -0.57 -2.73
CA THR A 207 -6.15 -0.79 -2.53
C THR A 207 -6.41 -2.05 -1.72
N THR A 208 -5.85 -3.18 -2.13
CA THR A 208 -5.99 -4.47 -1.45
C THR A 208 -5.48 -4.39 0.00
N PHE A 209 -4.31 -3.80 0.22
CA PHE A 209 -3.71 -3.71 1.54
C PHE A 209 -4.41 -2.68 2.44
N ALA A 210 -4.92 -1.56 1.90
CA ALA A 210 -5.71 -0.61 2.68
C ALA A 210 -7.00 -1.26 3.19
N TYR A 211 -7.70 -2.02 2.34
CA TYR A 211 -8.87 -2.82 2.73
C TYR A 211 -8.53 -3.85 3.82
N ALA A 212 -7.46 -4.62 3.61
CA ALA A 212 -7.01 -5.64 4.56
C ALA A 212 -6.67 -5.03 5.91
N CYS A 213 -5.90 -3.94 5.92
CA CYS A 213 -5.54 -3.22 7.14
C CYS A 213 -6.79 -2.69 7.84
N ALA A 214 -7.72 -2.03 7.13
CA ALA A 214 -8.95 -1.52 7.72
C ALA A 214 -9.77 -2.64 8.39
N ASN A 215 -9.91 -3.80 7.76
CA ASN A 215 -10.69 -4.91 8.30
C ASN A 215 -10.00 -5.61 9.47
N LEU A 216 -8.68 -5.82 9.39
CA LEU A 216 -7.90 -6.37 10.51
C LEU A 216 -8.10 -5.53 11.78
N LEU A 217 -8.09 -4.20 11.64
CA LEU A 217 -8.23 -3.24 12.73
C LEU A 217 -9.66 -3.17 13.32
N LYS A 218 -10.67 -3.80 12.69
CA LYS A 218 -12.07 -3.85 13.16
C LYS A 218 -12.40 -5.12 13.96
N THR A 219 -11.51 -6.11 14.01
CA THR A 219 -11.78 -7.41 14.67
C THR A 219 -11.81 -7.29 16.20
N SER A 220 -12.51 -8.20 16.90
CA SER A 220 -12.70 -8.13 18.37
C SER A 220 -11.44 -8.46 19.19
N ASP A 221 -10.55 -9.33 18.69
CA ASP A 221 -9.28 -9.70 19.33
C ASP A 221 -8.16 -8.65 19.10
N TYR A 222 -8.50 -7.58 18.41
CA TYR A 222 -7.58 -6.58 17.92
C TYR A 222 -6.74 -5.89 19.01
N TYR A 223 -7.24 -5.72 20.24
CA TYR A 223 -6.49 -5.09 21.34
C TYR A 223 -5.16 -5.83 21.68
N LYS A 224 -4.96 -7.02 21.10
CA LYS A 224 -3.74 -7.84 21.20
C LYS A 224 -2.85 -7.76 19.95
N ASN A 225 -3.17 -6.94 18.95
CA ASN A 225 -2.43 -6.85 17.71
C ASN A 225 -1.05 -6.23 17.95
N LYS A 226 -0.04 -7.10 18.05
CA LYS A 226 1.37 -6.73 18.25
C LYS A 226 1.90 -5.81 17.15
N ASN A 227 1.39 -5.95 15.92
CA ASN A 227 1.82 -5.12 14.80
C ASN A 227 1.33 -3.67 14.96
N TYR A 228 0.10 -3.45 15.43
CA TYR A 228 -0.37 -2.11 15.74
C TYR A 228 0.48 -1.44 16.81
N VAL A 229 0.75 -2.16 17.91
CA VAL A 229 1.57 -1.63 19.01
C VAL A 229 2.97 -1.24 18.53
N THR A 230 3.53 -2.01 17.60
CA THR A 230 4.86 -1.75 17.02
C THR A 230 4.92 -0.41 16.28
N TRP A 231 3.87 -0.03 15.57
CA TRP A 231 3.89 1.12 14.64
C TRP A 231 3.10 2.35 15.11
N PHE A 232 2.17 2.16 16.05
CA PHE A 232 1.29 3.22 16.56
C PHE A 232 1.31 3.37 18.08
N GLY A 233 1.93 2.43 18.80
CA GLY A 233 2.11 2.49 20.25
C GLY A 233 1.00 1.85 21.05
N ALA A 234 0.93 2.17 22.35
CA ALA A 234 -0.05 1.56 23.25
C ALA A 234 -1.49 1.76 22.76
N VAL A 235 -2.27 0.68 22.80
CA VAL A 235 -3.64 0.67 22.28
C VAL A 235 -4.50 1.65 23.04
N ASP A 236 -5.17 2.49 22.27
CA ASP A 236 -6.11 3.52 22.70
C ASP A 236 -7.20 3.58 21.66
N GLN A 237 -8.45 3.49 22.10
CA GLN A 237 -9.57 3.30 21.21
C GLN A 237 -9.71 4.46 20.20
N THR A 238 -9.55 5.71 20.63
CA THR A 238 -9.66 6.87 19.73
C THR A 238 -8.55 6.89 18.68
N ARG A 239 -7.31 6.60 19.08
CA ARG A 239 -6.19 6.49 18.14
C ARG A 239 -6.37 5.33 17.17
N GLN A 240 -6.87 4.20 17.64
CA GLN A 240 -7.18 3.06 16.79
C GLN A 240 -8.28 3.41 15.78
N GLU A 241 -9.42 3.94 16.24
CA GLU A 241 -10.53 4.34 15.37
C GLU A 241 -10.07 5.32 14.29
N LYS A 242 -9.14 6.22 14.63
CA LYS A 242 -8.49 7.11 13.66
C LYS A 242 -7.64 6.34 12.64
N VAL A 243 -6.80 5.40 13.06
CA VAL A 243 -5.97 4.59 12.15
C VAL A 243 -6.85 3.73 11.23
N THR A 244 -7.86 3.05 11.78
CA THR A 244 -8.86 2.28 11.03
C THR A 244 -9.61 3.16 10.03
N GLY A 245 -10.11 4.31 10.48
CA GLY A 245 -10.81 5.28 9.64
C GLY A 245 -9.94 5.83 8.52
N ASN A 246 -8.63 6.01 8.76
CA ASN A 246 -7.71 6.46 7.73
C ASN A 246 -7.51 5.39 6.64
N TYR A 247 -7.27 4.12 6.99
CA TYR A 247 -7.21 3.04 6.01
C TYR A 247 -8.51 2.89 5.22
N GLN A 248 -9.66 2.95 5.92
CA GLN A 248 -10.96 2.87 5.28
C GLN A 248 -11.16 4.00 4.28
N LYS A 249 -10.85 5.26 4.65
CA LYS A 249 -10.95 6.41 3.75
C LYS A 249 -10.05 6.28 2.53
N ILE A 250 -8.82 5.77 2.69
CA ILE A 250 -7.91 5.51 1.58
C ILE A 250 -8.53 4.48 0.63
N TYR A 251 -9.00 3.36 1.15
CA TYR A 251 -9.67 2.34 0.35
C TYR A 251 -10.91 2.89 -0.37
N ASP A 252 -11.82 3.56 0.35
CA ASP A 252 -13.04 4.14 -0.22
C ASP A 252 -12.72 5.12 -1.33
N THR A 253 -11.69 5.95 -1.13
CA THR A 253 -11.22 6.90 -2.14
C THR A 253 -10.63 6.20 -3.37
N LEU A 254 -9.85 5.13 -3.21
CA LEU A 254 -9.27 4.39 -4.34
C LEU A 254 -10.35 3.73 -5.21
N ILE A 255 -11.51 3.40 -4.64
CA ILE A 255 -12.62 2.76 -5.36
C ILE A 255 -13.67 3.77 -5.86
N SER A 256 -13.60 5.04 -5.46
CA SER A 256 -14.54 6.09 -5.86
C SER A 256 -13.93 7.25 -6.65
N ASP A 257 -12.62 7.50 -6.52
CA ASP A 257 -11.98 8.68 -7.10
C ASP A 257 -10.87 8.26 -8.07
N GLN A 258 -10.74 8.99 -9.19
CA GLN A 258 -9.61 8.79 -10.08
C GLN A 258 -8.39 9.59 -9.61
N PHE A 259 -7.32 8.88 -9.24
CA PHE A 259 -6.01 9.50 -9.00
C PHE A 259 -5.30 9.85 -10.30
N THR A 260 -4.51 10.92 -10.28
CA THR A 260 -3.57 11.26 -11.34
C THR A 260 -2.13 11.01 -10.86
N TYR A 261 -1.40 10.18 -11.59
CA TYR A 261 -0.01 9.85 -11.30
C TYR A 261 0.93 10.39 -12.37
N TYR A 262 1.97 11.09 -11.93
CA TYR A 262 3.03 11.64 -12.79
C TYR A 262 4.27 10.76 -12.67
N LEU A 263 4.66 10.10 -13.76
CA LEU A 263 5.63 8.98 -13.72
C LEU A 263 7.06 9.36 -14.13
N ASP A 264 7.22 10.51 -14.79
CA ASP A 264 8.51 11.07 -15.20
C ASP A 264 8.89 12.30 -14.37
N GLY A 265 8.24 12.45 -13.21
CA GLY A 265 8.60 13.39 -12.17
C GLY A 265 7.71 14.64 -12.08
N GLY A 266 8.32 15.72 -11.62
CA GLY A 266 7.73 17.02 -11.33
C GLY A 266 8.78 17.92 -10.67
N ASP A 267 8.41 19.14 -10.27
CA ASP A 267 9.36 20.19 -9.87
C ASP A 267 10.30 19.81 -8.71
N TYR A 268 9.93 18.79 -7.93
CA TYR A 268 10.70 18.30 -6.78
C TYR A 268 11.51 17.03 -7.04
N CYS A 269 11.45 16.46 -8.24
CA CYS A 269 12.19 15.24 -8.55
C CYS A 269 13.66 15.54 -8.89
N GLU A 270 14.55 15.09 -8.00
CA GLU A 270 16.00 15.11 -8.15
C GLU A 270 16.58 13.74 -7.74
N PRO A 271 17.86 13.44 -8.02
CA PRO A 271 18.47 12.17 -7.63
C PRO A 271 18.32 11.91 -6.12
N GLY A 272 17.74 10.75 -5.77
CA GLY A 272 17.46 10.37 -4.38
C GLY A 272 16.03 10.68 -3.90
N VAL A 273 15.23 11.43 -4.66
CA VAL A 273 13.79 11.59 -4.37
C VAL A 273 13.02 10.39 -4.89
N ILE A 274 12.08 9.91 -4.08
CA ILE A 274 11.27 8.72 -4.36
C ILE A 274 9.91 9.15 -4.92
N ALA A 275 9.16 9.93 -4.15
CA ALA A 275 7.85 10.40 -4.51
C ALA A 275 7.49 11.66 -3.72
N TYR A 276 6.44 12.35 -4.13
CA TYR A 276 5.83 13.41 -3.33
C TYR A 276 4.35 13.61 -3.69
N THR A 277 3.65 14.26 -2.77
CA THR A 277 2.27 14.71 -2.96
C THR A 277 1.99 15.97 -2.12
N TYR A 278 0.72 16.38 -2.10
CA TYR A 278 0.19 17.44 -1.25
C TYR A 278 -0.99 16.88 -0.44
N LYS A 279 -1.28 17.48 0.71
CA LYS A 279 -2.40 17.03 1.54
C LYS A 279 -3.73 17.26 0.84
N TYR A 280 -4.63 16.28 0.98
CA TYR A 280 -6.01 16.34 0.47
C TYR A 280 -6.10 16.51 -1.05
N CYS A 281 -5.21 15.84 -1.77
CA CYS A 281 -5.13 15.80 -3.23
C CYS A 281 -5.43 14.40 -3.79
N ARG A 282 -5.53 14.30 -5.11
CA ARG A 282 -5.58 13.07 -5.92
C ARG A 282 -4.39 12.96 -6.86
N SER A 283 -3.38 13.80 -6.68
CA SER A 283 -2.16 13.82 -7.49
C SER A 283 -0.96 13.26 -6.71
N VAL A 284 -0.26 12.29 -7.28
CA VAL A 284 1.00 11.76 -6.74
C VAL A 284 2.08 11.80 -7.82
N TYR A 285 3.28 12.21 -7.45
CA TYR A 285 4.41 12.34 -8.35
C TYR A 285 5.46 11.29 -7.99
N PHE A 286 5.77 10.39 -8.92
CA PHE A 286 6.80 9.37 -8.75
C PHE A 286 8.09 9.81 -9.44
N CYS A 287 9.17 9.85 -8.67
CA CYS A 287 10.50 10.22 -9.13
C CYS A 287 11.34 8.97 -9.45
N GLY A 288 12.57 9.17 -9.93
CA GLY A 288 13.46 8.07 -10.31
C GLY A 288 13.69 7.04 -9.19
N GLY A 289 13.73 7.49 -7.93
CA GLY A 289 13.96 6.61 -6.78
C GLY A 289 12.87 5.55 -6.55
N PHE A 290 11.61 5.82 -6.91
CA PHE A 290 10.50 4.88 -6.72
C PHE A 290 10.72 3.53 -7.44
N TYR A 291 11.27 3.58 -8.65
CA TYR A 291 11.40 2.41 -9.51
C TYR A 291 12.53 1.45 -9.10
N ASN A 292 13.36 1.83 -8.11
CA ASN A 292 14.45 1.00 -7.59
C ASN A 292 13.99 -0.03 -6.55
N TYR A 293 12.75 0.06 -6.08
CA TYR A 293 12.22 -0.78 -5.01
C TYR A 293 11.37 -1.93 -5.55
N PRO A 294 11.33 -3.08 -4.83
CA PRO A 294 10.46 -4.19 -5.22
C PRO A 294 9.00 -3.81 -5.07
N PHE A 295 8.11 -4.59 -5.68
CA PHE A 295 6.66 -4.40 -5.54
C PHE A 295 6.20 -4.46 -4.08
N ILE A 296 6.66 -5.48 -3.33
CA ILE A 296 6.29 -5.76 -1.94
C ILE A 296 7.53 -6.09 -1.09
N GLY A 297 7.44 -5.91 0.22
CA GLY A 297 8.52 -6.06 1.19
C GLY A 297 8.61 -4.82 2.08
N ILE A 298 9.58 -4.77 2.99
CA ILE A 298 9.91 -3.51 3.66
C ILE A 298 10.47 -2.54 2.62
N PHE A 299 9.94 -1.33 2.62
CA PHE A 299 10.33 -0.29 1.68
C PHE A 299 10.02 -0.67 0.22
N SER A 300 8.74 -0.91 -0.08
CA SER A 300 8.28 -1.37 -1.39
C SER A 300 7.52 -0.30 -2.19
N GLN A 301 7.36 -0.51 -3.50
CA GLN A 301 6.54 0.36 -4.35
C GLN A 301 5.09 0.46 -3.84
N MET A 302 4.46 -0.67 -3.45
CA MET A 302 3.12 -0.66 -2.86
C MET A 302 3.08 0.16 -1.56
N GLY A 303 4.06 -0.03 -0.67
CA GLY A 303 4.14 0.73 0.58
C GLY A 303 4.40 2.22 0.36
N ILE A 304 5.23 2.58 -0.62
CA ILE A 304 5.46 3.98 -1.01
C ILE A 304 4.16 4.60 -1.55
N VAL A 305 3.42 3.91 -2.41
CA VAL A 305 2.12 4.43 -2.87
C VAL A 305 1.18 4.66 -1.69
N LEU A 306 1.08 3.70 -0.77
CA LEU A 306 0.24 3.86 0.42
C LEU A 306 0.70 5.04 1.30
N HIS A 307 1.99 5.23 1.49
CA HIS A 307 2.56 6.37 2.23
C HIS A 307 2.04 7.69 1.64
N GLU A 308 2.21 7.91 0.34
CA GLU A 308 1.75 9.11 -0.35
C GLU A 308 0.21 9.26 -0.26
N LEU A 309 -0.53 8.15 -0.38
CA LEU A 309 -1.99 8.17 -0.25
C LEU A 309 -2.44 8.60 1.15
N THR A 310 -1.67 8.33 2.20
CA THR A 310 -2.03 8.80 3.55
C THR A 310 -2.00 10.33 3.62
N HIS A 311 -1.03 10.98 2.98
CA HIS A 311 -1.01 12.44 2.87
C HIS A 311 -2.18 12.93 2.01
N ALA A 312 -2.29 12.36 0.81
CA ALA A 312 -3.24 12.79 -0.22
C ALA A 312 -4.70 12.62 0.22
N VAL A 313 -5.02 11.60 1.01
CA VAL A 313 -6.41 11.32 1.42
C VAL A 313 -6.70 11.77 2.84
N THR A 314 -5.77 11.57 3.77
CA THR A 314 -6.01 11.71 5.20
C THR A 314 -5.21 12.81 5.88
N GLY A 315 -4.30 13.46 5.14
CA GLY A 315 -3.54 14.60 5.63
C GLY A 315 -2.53 14.25 6.72
N THR A 316 -1.98 13.03 6.72
CA THR A 316 -0.84 12.65 7.56
C THR A 316 0.36 13.55 7.32
N ASP A 317 1.30 13.55 8.25
CA ASP A 317 2.56 14.29 8.25
C ASP A 317 3.74 13.34 8.04
N ASP A 318 4.86 13.90 7.61
CA ASP A 318 6.16 13.23 7.63
C ASP A 318 6.91 13.55 8.91
N VAL A 319 6.54 12.86 10.01
CA VAL A 319 7.16 13.10 11.31
C VAL A 319 8.56 12.48 11.36
N VAL A 320 8.67 11.19 11.05
CA VAL A 320 9.95 10.45 10.98
C VAL A 320 9.88 9.37 9.91
N TYR A 321 11.05 8.98 9.38
CA TYR A 321 11.17 7.88 8.43
C TYR A 321 12.02 6.73 8.97
N GLY A 322 11.75 5.53 8.47
CA GLY A 322 12.51 4.31 8.73
C GLY A 322 12.00 3.53 9.93
N THR A 323 12.27 2.23 9.91
CA THR A 323 11.79 1.25 10.90
C THR A 323 12.14 1.62 12.34
N GLY A 324 13.41 1.93 12.62
CA GLY A 324 13.86 2.25 13.97
C GLY A 324 13.20 3.52 14.54
N ASN A 325 13.13 4.58 13.74
CA ASN A 325 12.54 5.85 14.16
C ASN A 325 11.04 5.74 14.35
N CYS A 326 10.32 5.02 13.48
CA CYS A 326 8.88 4.82 13.63
C CYS A 326 8.55 3.98 14.88
N LYS A 327 9.32 2.93 15.19
CA LYS A 327 9.18 2.17 16.44
C LYS A 327 9.41 3.06 17.67
N ASN A 328 10.44 3.90 17.64
CA ASN A 328 10.73 4.85 18.70
C ASN A 328 9.61 5.91 18.85
N LEU A 329 9.06 6.41 17.74
CA LEU A 329 7.95 7.36 17.75
C LEU A 329 6.70 6.71 18.35
N ALA A 330 6.35 5.50 17.94
CA ALA A 330 5.24 4.73 18.49
C ALA A 330 5.34 4.56 20.02
N LYS A 331 6.55 4.24 20.51
CA LYS A 331 6.84 4.04 21.93
C LYS A 331 6.77 5.35 22.75
N ASN A 332 7.31 6.44 22.21
CA ASN A 332 7.55 7.66 22.98
C ASN A 332 6.46 8.73 22.76
N ASP A 333 5.77 8.73 21.61
CA ASP A 333 4.74 9.70 21.25
C ASP A 333 3.73 9.08 20.27
N SER A 334 2.84 8.24 20.79
CA SER A 334 1.80 7.56 20.00
C SER A 334 0.86 8.55 19.30
N ALA A 335 0.70 9.78 19.83
CA ALA A 335 -0.13 10.82 19.22
C ALA A 335 0.48 11.36 17.91
N LYS A 336 1.80 11.41 17.81
CA LYS A 336 2.51 11.68 16.54
C LYS A 336 2.60 10.45 15.66
N ALA A 337 2.75 9.26 16.22
CA ALA A 337 2.83 8.02 15.45
C ALA A 337 1.58 7.82 14.56
N VAL A 338 0.38 8.10 15.07
CA VAL A 338 -0.88 8.04 14.30
C VAL A 338 -1.08 9.20 13.31
N LYS A 339 -0.15 10.17 13.28
CA LYS A 339 -0.11 11.21 12.26
C LYS A 339 0.99 10.96 11.22
N ASN A 340 1.91 10.04 11.48
CA ASN A 340 3.08 9.81 10.64
C ASN A 340 2.77 8.87 9.46
N ALA A 341 2.95 9.32 8.22
CA ALA A 341 2.68 8.52 7.03
C ALA A 341 3.52 7.23 6.99
N ASP A 342 4.78 7.27 7.44
CA ASP A 342 5.66 6.10 7.42
C ASP A 342 5.23 5.00 8.41
N SER A 343 4.53 5.37 9.49
CA SER A 343 3.93 4.39 10.41
C SER A 343 2.82 3.57 9.74
N TYR A 344 2.03 4.20 8.86
CA TYR A 344 1.02 3.49 8.06
C TYR A 344 1.69 2.55 7.05
N ARG A 345 2.68 3.05 6.31
CA ARG A 345 3.45 2.20 5.39
C ARG A 345 4.00 0.95 6.08
N LEU A 346 4.71 1.13 7.19
CA LEU A 346 5.34 0.02 7.90
C LEU A 346 4.33 -0.96 8.49
N PHE A 347 3.19 -0.47 9.02
CA PHE A 347 2.10 -1.33 9.43
C PHE A 347 1.57 -2.17 8.27
N THR A 348 1.39 -1.58 7.09
CA THR A 348 0.93 -2.30 5.91
C THR A 348 1.96 -3.29 5.37
N GLU A 349 3.23 -2.90 5.23
CA GLU A 349 4.30 -3.77 4.70
C GLU A 349 4.56 -4.98 5.61
N THR A 350 4.19 -4.88 6.89
CA THR A 350 4.28 -5.98 7.88
C THR A 350 2.95 -6.66 8.19
N THR A 351 1.87 -6.27 7.52
CA THR A 351 0.56 -6.90 7.66
C THR A 351 0.28 -7.75 6.43
N PHE A 352 0.24 -9.08 6.58
CA PHE A 352 -0.12 -9.94 5.47
C PHE A 352 -1.64 -10.18 5.39
N PRO A 353 -2.29 -10.01 4.23
CA PRO A 353 -3.74 -9.95 4.13
C PRO A 353 -4.42 -11.34 4.05
N PHE A 354 -3.87 -12.39 4.68
CA PHE A 354 -4.48 -13.73 4.63
C PHE A 354 -5.85 -13.81 5.32
N ASP A 355 -6.18 -12.86 6.18
CA ASP A 355 -7.51 -12.78 6.80
C ASP A 355 -8.61 -12.40 5.80
N MET A 356 -8.25 -11.99 4.57
CA MET A 356 -9.21 -11.80 3.48
C MET A 356 -9.72 -13.13 2.88
N GLY A 357 -9.06 -14.25 3.17
CA GLY A 357 -9.34 -15.53 2.53
C GLY A 357 -8.71 -15.66 1.14
N PHE A 358 -8.93 -16.84 0.55
CA PHE A 358 -8.40 -17.19 -0.76
C PHE A 358 -9.48 -17.10 -1.83
N ASP A 359 -9.05 -16.71 -3.04
CA ASP A 359 -9.94 -16.60 -4.17
C ASP A 359 -9.97 -17.86 -5.01
N ALA A 360 -8.80 -18.41 -5.32
CA ALA A 360 -8.65 -19.63 -6.08
C ALA A 360 -7.37 -20.36 -5.65
N SER A 361 -7.38 -21.68 -5.77
CA SER A 361 -6.20 -22.50 -5.46
C SER A 361 -6.14 -23.72 -6.38
N ALA A 362 -4.94 -24.07 -6.83
CA ALA A 362 -4.71 -25.29 -7.60
C ALA A 362 -3.25 -25.72 -7.53
N VAL A 363 -3.01 -27.03 -7.70
CA VAL A 363 -1.69 -27.55 -8.04
C VAL A 363 -1.60 -27.63 -9.56
N LEU A 364 -0.68 -26.87 -10.15
CA LEU A 364 -0.49 -26.88 -11.60
C LEU A 364 0.35 -28.10 -12.04
N PRO A 365 0.32 -28.48 -13.33
CA PRO A 365 1.08 -29.63 -13.83
C PRO A 365 2.60 -29.52 -13.63
N ASN A 366 3.14 -28.32 -13.38
CA ASN A 366 4.52 -28.11 -12.96
C ASN A 366 4.84 -28.54 -11.51
N GLY A 367 3.86 -29.06 -10.78
CA GLY A 367 4.00 -29.57 -9.41
C GLY A 367 4.00 -28.50 -8.33
N LYS A 368 3.71 -27.23 -8.66
CA LYS A 368 3.63 -26.13 -7.69
C LYS A 368 2.18 -25.83 -7.33
N THR A 369 1.95 -25.48 -6.07
CA THR A 369 0.65 -25.00 -5.61
C THR A 369 0.60 -23.49 -5.77
N TYR A 370 -0.50 -22.99 -6.31
CA TYR A 370 -0.76 -21.56 -6.45
C TYR A 370 -2.04 -21.22 -5.72
N VAL A 371 -2.02 -20.09 -5.02
CA VAL A 371 -3.17 -19.55 -4.29
C VAL A 371 -3.29 -18.07 -4.60
N THR A 372 -4.47 -17.61 -4.99
CA THR A 372 -4.76 -16.20 -5.26
C THR A 372 -5.57 -15.56 -4.15
N PHE A 373 -5.42 -14.25 -3.99
CA PHE A 373 -6.22 -13.41 -3.10
C PHE A 373 -6.21 -11.98 -3.65
N ALA A 374 -7.40 -11.44 -3.91
CA ALA A 374 -7.59 -10.21 -4.67
C ALA A 374 -6.76 -10.20 -5.98
N ASN A 375 -5.95 -9.17 -6.17
CA ASN A 375 -5.09 -9.00 -7.34
C ASN A 375 -3.70 -9.65 -7.20
N LEU A 376 -3.50 -10.49 -6.18
CA LEU A 376 -2.22 -11.09 -5.83
C LEU A 376 -2.28 -12.62 -5.85
N TYR A 377 -1.11 -13.23 -5.93
CA TYR A 377 -0.96 -14.66 -5.76
C TYR A 377 0.35 -15.04 -5.07
N VAL A 378 0.33 -16.19 -4.40
CA VAL A 378 1.50 -16.88 -3.83
C VAL A 378 1.70 -18.22 -4.52
N ARG A 379 2.93 -18.71 -4.47
CA ARG A 379 3.32 -20.02 -5.00
C ARG A 379 4.04 -20.81 -3.91
N TYR A 380 3.76 -22.11 -3.83
CA TYR A 380 4.41 -23.04 -2.91
C TYR A 380 5.12 -24.14 -3.68
N SER A 381 6.35 -24.40 -3.25
CA SER A 381 7.14 -25.56 -3.69
C SER A 381 7.03 -26.75 -2.76
N ASP A 382 6.61 -26.55 -1.51
CA ASP A 382 6.47 -27.61 -0.53
C ASP A 382 5.12 -28.33 -0.66
N SER A 383 5.10 -29.61 -0.32
CA SER A 383 3.92 -30.48 -0.52
C SER A 383 2.74 -30.17 0.40
N SER A 384 2.90 -29.32 1.41
CA SER A 384 1.84 -28.98 2.37
C SER A 384 1.48 -27.49 2.37
N ALA A 385 2.04 -26.70 1.46
CA ALA A 385 1.87 -25.25 1.39
C ALA A 385 2.17 -24.54 2.73
N ASN A 386 3.16 -25.03 3.47
CA ASN A 386 3.53 -24.48 4.77
C ASN A 386 4.29 -23.15 4.64
N GLN A 387 5.00 -22.92 3.54
CA GLN A 387 5.75 -21.69 3.29
C GLN A 387 5.79 -21.38 1.80
N PHE A 388 5.31 -20.19 1.42
CA PHE A 388 5.38 -19.76 0.03
C PHE A 388 6.81 -19.38 -0.37
N ASP A 389 7.09 -19.50 -1.65
CA ASP A 389 8.40 -19.29 -2.24
C ASP A 389 8.88 -17.83 -2.11
N ALA A 390 10.20 -17.63 -2.06
CA ALA A 390 10.79 -16.30 -2.03
C ALA A 390 10.37 -15.45 -3.26
N GLY A 391 10.15 -14.15 -3.03
CA GLY A 391 9.68 -13.21 -4.06
C GLY A 391 8.17 -13.25 -4.32
N TYR A 392 7.42 -13.99 -3.50
CA TYR A 392 5.96 -13.92 -3.41
C TYR A 392 5.51 -13.14 -2.16
N PRO A 393 4.31 -12.54 -2.17
CA PRO A 393 3.31 -12.57 -3.25
C PRO A 393 3.69 -11.71 -4.47
N LYS A 394 3.06 -12.00 -5.61
CA LYS A 394 3.19 -11.22 -6.85
C LYS A 394 1.84 -10.70 -7.33
N PRO A 395 1.79 -9.53 -8.00
CA PRO A 395 0.62 -9.09 -8.76
C PRO A 395 0.25 -10.09 -9.85
N ILE A 396 -1.03 -10.40 -10.01
CA ILE A 396 -1.51 -11.22 -11.13
C ILE A 396 -1.18 -10.53 -12.46
N ARG A 397 -1.50 -9.23 -12.58
CA ARG A 397 -1.19 -8.39 -13.73
C ARG A 397 0.29 -8.48 -14.12
N GLY A 398 0.53 -8.99 -15.34
CA GLY A 398 1.85 -9.11 -15.92
C GLY A 398 2.76 -10.19 -15.32
N ASN A 399 2.31 -10.93 -14.30
CA ASN A 399 3.06 -12.08 -13.75
C ASN A 399 2.29 -13.40 -13.83
N TRP A 400 1.07 -13.41 -14.38
CA TRP A 400 0.27 -14.60 -14.61
C TRP A 400 -0.16 -14.72 -16.08
N GLY A 401 0.50 -15.61 -16.83
CA GLY A 401 -0.07 -16.28 -18.00
C GLY A 401 -0.61 -15.48 -19.20
N ALA A 402 -0.23 -14.21 -19.41
CA ALA A 402 -0.82 -13.37 -20.46
C ALA A 402 -2.37 -13.32 -20.42
N LEU A 403 -2.92 -13.16 -19.21
CA LEU A 403 -4.35 -13.04 -18.98
C LEU A 403 -4.99 -11.86 -19.75
N PRO A 404 -6.26 -11.99 -20.18
CA PRO A 404 -7.07 -10.86 -20.63
C PRO A 404 -7.23 -9.82 -19.54
N GLU A 405 -7.48 -8.57 -19.93
CA GLU A 405 -7.55 -7.43 -18.99
C GLU A 405 -8.55 -7.63 -17.86
N SER A 406 -9.69 -8.28 -18.13
CA SER A 406 -10.73 -8.57 -17.12
C SER A 406 -10.28 -9.54 -16.01
N PHE A 407 -9.20 -10.29 -16.21
CA PHE A 407 -8.65 -11.24 -15.24
C PHE A 407 -7.42 -10.69 -14.49
N ASN A 408 -6.86 -9.55 -14.93
CA ASN A 408 -5.60 -9.01 -14.38
C ASN A 408 -5.72 -8.55 -12.92
N GLN A 409 -6.94 -8.26 -12.45
CA GLN A 409 -7.24 -7.83 -11.07
C GLN A 409 -7.67 -8.98 -10.15
N GLY A 410 -7.63 -10.22 -10.63
CA GLY A 410 -8.08 -11.39 -9.88
C GLY A 410 -9.06 -12.26 -10.66
N PHE A 411 -9.20 -13.51 -10.24
CA PHE A 411 -10.10 -14.49 -10.81
C PHE A 411 -10.75 -15.35 -9.73
N ASP A 412 -11.90 -15.94 -10.06
CA ASP A 412 -12.83 -16.47 -9.07
C ASP A 412 -12.61 -17.94 -8.74
N SER A 413 -12.07 -18.73 -9.67
CA SER A 413 -11.71 -20.12 -9.45
C SER A 413 -10.60 -20.57 -10.41
N MET A 414 -9.92 -21.66 -10.08
CA MET A 414 -8.88 -22.28 -10.90
C MET A 414 -8.88 -23.79 -10.68
N VAL A 415 -8.79 -24.58 -11.75
CA VAL A 415 -8.74 -26.04 -11.67
C VAL A 415 -7.90 -26.63 -12.79
N VAL A 416 -7.20 -27.73 -12.50
CA VAL A 416 -6.58 -28.59 -13.51
C VAL A 416 -7.50 -29.78 -13.73
N LEU A 417 -8.08 -29.90 -14.92
CA LEU A 417 -8.97 -31.03 -15.24
C LEU A 417 -8.18 -32.30 -15.57
N PRO A 418 -8.80 -33.50 -15.49
CA PRO A 418 -8.13 -34.76 -15.83
C PRO A 418 -7.63 -34.85 -17.28
N ASN A 419 -8.06 -33.95 -18.17
CA ASN A 419 -7.51 -33.77 -19.51
C ASN A 419 -6.13 -33.07 -19.56
N GLY A 420 -5.59 -32.67 -18.41
CA GLY A 420 -4.29 -32.01 -18.25
C GLY A 420 -4.29 -30.50 -18.48
N LYS A 421 -5.43 -29.89 -18.80
CA LYS A 421 -5.55 -28.45 -19.06
C LYS A 421 -5.95 -27.69 -17.81
N ILE A 422 -5.49 -26.44 -17.74
CA ILE A 422 -5.75 -25.53 -16.63
C ILE A 422 -6.87 -24.59 -17.04
N TYR A 423 -7.89 -24.44 -16.19
CA TYR A 423 -9.04 -23.58 -16.41
C TYR A 423 -9.11 -22.54 -15.30
N VAL A 424 -9.31 -21.28 -15.68
CA VAL A 424 -9.43 -20.15 -14.76
C VAL A 424 -10.70 -19.38 -15.09
N THR A 425 -11.57 -19.14 -14.11
CA THR A 425 -12.87 -18.48 -14.32
C THR A 425 -12.91 -17.08 -13.73
N LYS A 426 -13.56 -16.14 -14.40
CA LYS A 426 -13.87 -14.80 -13.87
C LYS A 426 -15.24 -14.36 -14.36
N GLY A 427 -16.18 -14.17 -13.42
CA GLY A 427 -17.59 -13.97 -13.72
C GLY A 427 -18.12 -15.07 -14.63
N SER A 428 -18.88 -14.69 -15.65
CA SER A 428 -19.47 -15.61 -16.62
C SER A 428 -18.50 -16.12 -17.71
N GLN A 429 -17.20 -15.89 -17.56
CA GLN A 429 -16.19 -16.25 -18.56
C GLN A 429 -15.08 -17.12 -17.96
N TYR A 430 -14.36 -17.82 -18.83
CA TYR A 430 -13.17 -18.57 -18.45
C TYR A 430 -12.08 -18.50 -19.52
N VAL A 431 -10.84 -18.73 -19.09
CA VAL A 431 -9.69 -18.96 -19.95
C VAL A 431 -9.13 -20.36 -19.73
N ARG A 432 -8.39 -20.86 -20.71
CA ARG A 432 -7.75 -22.18 -20.66
C ARG A 432 -6.27 -22.07 -21.01
N TYR A 433 -5.46 -22.94 -20.40
CA TYR A 433 -4.06 -23.15 -20.72
C TYR A 433 -3.80 -24.61 -21.02
N SER A 434 -3.05 -24.88 -22.08
CA SER A 434 -2.57 -26.22 -22.42
C SER A 434 -1.13 -26.49 -21.97
N ASP A 435 -0.41 -25.48 -21.46
CA ASP A 435 0.95 -25.63 -20.95
C ASP A 435 1.00 -25.84 -19.42
N ASN A 436 2.05 -26.51 -18.96
CA ASN A 436 2.18 -26.93 -17.55
C ASN A 436 2.35 -25.78 -16.55
N ASN A 437 2.65 -24.57 -17.01
CA ASN A 437 2.95 -23.41 -16.17
C ASN A 437 1.87 -22.32 -16.22
N ALA A 438 0.77 -22.54 -16.96
CA ALA A 438 -0.19 -21.49 -17.29
C ALA A 438 0.49 -20.22 -17.82
N SER A 439 1.39 -20.37 -18.79
CA SER A 439 2.22 -19.28 -19.30
C SER A 439 1.60 -18.52 -20.46
N LYS A 440 0.77 -19.19 -21.29
CA LYS A 440 0.06 -18.55 -22.40
C LYS A 440 -1.39 -19.04 -22.44
N VAL A 441 -2.34 -18.12 -22.33
CA VAL A 441 -3.75 -18.42 -22.60
C VAL A 441 -3.89 -18.97 -24.03
N ASP A 442 -4.62 -20.07 -24.17
CA ASP A 442 -4.90 -20.68 -25.46
C ASP A 442 -5.63 -19.69 -26.39
N ASP A 443 -5.37 -19.77 -27.69
CA ASP A 443 -5.99 -18.86 -28.66
C ASP A 443 -7.52 -19.08 -28.68
N GLY A 444 -8.29 -17.98 -28.78
CA GLY A 444 -9.77 -17.99 -28.79
C GLY A 444 -10.43 -17.82 -27.42
N TYR A 445 -9.66 -17.72 -26.34
CA TYR A 445 -10.15 -17.38 -25.00
C TYR A 445 -10.05 -15.86 -24.73
N PRO A 446 -10.88 -15.28 -23.84
CA PRO A 446 -11.85 -15.95 -22.97
C PRO A 446 -13.13 -16.40 -23.68
N LEU A 447 -13.74 -17.48 -23.19
CA LEU A 447 -15.03 -18.00 -23.65
C LEU A 447 -16.09 -17.88 -22.55
N PRO A 448 -17.39 -17.77 -22.87
CA PRO A 448 -18.45 -17.82 -21.87
C PRO A 448 -18.49 -19.20 -21.20
N ILE A 449 -18.87 -19.24 -19.93
CA ILE A 449 -19.13 -20.51 -19.22
C ILE A 449 -20.37 -21.19 -19.82
N ARG A 450 -21.42 -20.41 -20.06
CA ARG A 450 -22.66 -20.87 -20.68
C ARG A 450 -22.39 -21.53 -22.03
N GLY A 451 -22.76 -22.80 -22.15
CA GLY A 451 -22.62 -23.59 -23.38
C GLY A 451 -21.23 -24.23 -23.58
N HIS A 452 -20.29 -24.04 -22.65
CA HIS A 452 -18.92 -24.58 -22.77
C HIS A 452 -18.49 -25.49 -21.60
N TRP A 453 -19.39 -25.78 -20.66
CA TRP A 453 -19.17 -26.66 -19.50
C TRP A 453 -20.27 -27.75 -19.42
N GLY A 454 -20.66 -28.27 -20.59
CA GLY A 454 -21.70 -29.28 -20.73
C GLY A 454 -23.12 -28.76 -20.50
N ASN A 455 -23.98 -29.61 -19.93
CA ASN A 455 -25.36 -29.32 -19.52
C ASN A 455 -25.44 -28.61 -18.14
N LEU A 456 -24.54 -27.67 -17.89
CA LEU A 456 -24.41 -26.98 -16.62
C LEU A 456 -25.71 -26.20 -16.26
N PRO A 457 -26.22 -26.30 -15.00
CA PRO A 457 -27.38 -25.54 -14.56
C PRO A 457 -27.16 -24.02 -14.63
N ASP A 458 -28.24 -23.27 -14.87
CA ASP A 458 -28.16 -21.82 -15.09
C ASP A 458 -27.52 -21.03 -13.95
N SER A 459 -27.64 -21.50 -12.70
CA SER A 459 -27.03 -20.87 -11.53
C SER A 459 -25.50 -20.79 -11.61
N PHE A 460 -24.84 -21.68 -12.35
CA PHE A 460 -23.39 -21.71 -12.48
C PHE A 460 -22.87 -20.88 -13.67
N ASN A 461 -23.76 -20.37 -14.53
CA ASN A 461 -23.37 -19.58 -15.71
C ASN A 461 -22.79 -18.20 -15.35
N GLN A 462 -22.87 -17.78 -14.09
CA GLN A 462 -22.34 -16.50 -13.60
C GLN A 462 -20.93 -16.61 -13.00
N GLY A 463 -20.36 -17.81 -12.95
CA GLY A 463 -19.05 -18.07 -12.37
C GLY A 463 -19.10 -19.12 -11.27
N PHE A 464 -17.91 -19.54 -10.87
CA PHE A 464 -17.70 -20.57 -9.86
C PHE A 464 -17.13 -19.97 -8.58
N ASP A 465 -17.56 -20.52 -7.45
CA ASP A 465 -16.89 -20.28 -6.18
C ASP A 465 -15.60 -21.09 -6.11
N ALA A 466 -15.68 -22.39 -6.33
CA ALA A 466 -14.54 -23.28 -6.37
C ALA A 466 -14.69 -24.33 -7.48
N ALA A 467 -13.56 -24.84 -7.96
CA ALA A 467 -13.50 -26.01 -8.83
C ALA A 467 -12.32 -26.89 -8.40
N VAL A 468 -12.56 -28.18 -8.18
CA VAL A 468 -11.54 -29.11 -7.67
C VAL A 468 -11.74 -30.51 -8.24
N VAL A 469 -10.64 -31.19 -8.53
CA VAL A 469 -10.65 -32.64 -8.82
C VAL A 469 -10.28 -33.36 -7.53
N LEU A 470 -11.20 -34.17 -6.99
CA LEU A 470 -10.94 -34.95 -5.78
C LEU A 470 -10.15 -36.23 -6.09
N PRO A 471 -9.52 -36.87 -5.09
CA PRO A 471 -8.75 -38.11 -5.30
C PRO A 471 -9.53 -39.27 -5.90
N ASN A 472 -10.87 -39.23 -5.85
CA ASN A 472 -11.75 -40.17 -6.55
C ASN A 472 -11.82 -39.97 -8.09
N GLY A 473 -11.10 -38.98 -8.63
CA GLY A 473 -11.00 -38.68 -10.05
C GLY A 473 -12.14 -37.83 -10.62
N LYS A 474 -13.10 -37.42 -9.79
CA LYS A 474 -14.27 -36.63 -10.23
C LYS A 474 -14.01 -35.14 -10.05
N ILE A 475 -14.60 -34.35 -10.96
CA ILE A 475 -14.53 -32.89 -10.94
C ILE A 475 -15.74 -32.37 -10.16
N TYR A 476 -15.51 -31.44 -9.23
CA TYR A 476 -16.54 -30.79 -8.44
C TYR A 476 -16.45 -29.29 -8.68
N VAL A 477 -17.58 -28.67 -9.02
CA VAL A 477 -17.70 -27.22 -9.23
C VAL A 477 -18.79 -26.69 -8.32
N THR A 478 -18.51 -25.60 -7.59
CA THR A 478 -19.45 -25.00 -6.63
C THR A 478 -19.89 -23.61 -7.04
N THR A 479 -21.12 -23.24 -6.69
CA THR A 479 -21.63 -21.87 -6.75
C THR A 479 -22.68 -21.68 -5.66
N GLY A 480 -22.49 -20.67 -4.81
CA GLY A 480 -23.30 -20.48 -3.62
C GLY A 480 -23.33 -21.73 -2.74
N SER A 481 -24.53 -22.19 -2.41
CA SER A 481 -24.76 -23.37 -1.55
C SER A 481 -24.87 -24.70 -2.32
N GLN A 482 -24.59 -24.70 -3.62
CA GLN A 482 -24.75 -25.86 -4.48
C GLN A 482 -23.44 -26.28 -5.16
N TYR A 483 -23.39 -27.53 -5.57
CA TYR A 483 -22.31 -28.04 -6.41
C TYR A 483 -22.82 -29.02 -7.47
N VAL A 484 -22.08 -29.09 -8.57
CA VAL A 484 -22.22 -30.14 -9.60
C VAL A 484 -20.99 -31.04 -9.59
N ARG A 485 -21.15 -32.23 -10.16
CA ARG A 485 -20.08 -33.23 -10.31
C ARG A 485 -20.01 -33.70 -11.75
N TYR A 486 -18.79 -33.94 -12.23
CA TYR A 486 -18.53 -34.59 -13.50
C TYR A 486 -17.67 -35.84 -13.28
N SER A 487 -18.05 -36.94 -13.91
CA SER A 487 -17.23 -38.16 -13.95
C SER A 487 -16.36 -38.25 -15.22
N ASP A 488 -16.66 -37.46 -16.25
CA ASP A 488 -15.83 -37.38 -17.46
C ASP A 488 -14.60 -36.46 -17.28
N LYS A 489 -13.60 -36.62 -18.14
CA LYS A 489 -12.30 -35.92 -18.00
C LYS A 489 -12.31 -34.47 -18.49
N THR A 490 -13.37 -34.06 -19.19
CA THR A 490 -13.46 -32.81 -19.95
C THR A 490 -14.53 -31.86 -19.41
N ALA A 491 -15.30 -32.29 -18.42
CA ALA A 491 -16.46 -31.59 -17.87
C ALA A 491 -17.58 -31.35 -18.90
N ASP A 492 -17.83 -32.36 -19.76
CA ASP A 492 -18.81 -32.27 -20.83
C ASP A 492 -20.23 -32.65 -20.40
N THR A 493 -20.40 -33.44 -19.34
CA THR A 493 -21.73 -33.84 -18.86
C THR A 493 -21.77 -33.89 -17.34
N VAL A 494 -22.58 -33.00 -16.76
CA VAL A 494 -22.92 -33.03 -15.34
C VAL A 494 -23.60 -34.37 -15.04
N ASP A 495 -23.11 -35.05 -14.02
CA ASP A 495 -23.64 -36.34 -13.59
C ASP A 495 -25.14 -36.22 -13.21
N GLU A 496 -25.91 -37.28 -13.47
CA GLU A 496 -27.32 -37.33 -13.11
C GLU A 496 -27.52 -37.13 -11.59
N GLY A 497 -28.56 -36.36 -11.23
CA GLY A 497 -28.90 -36.03 -9.84
C GLY A 497 -28.24 -34.77 -9.28
N TYR A 498 -27.41 -34.07 -10.07
CA TYR A 498 -26.83 -32.78 -9.73
C TYR A 498 -27.63 -31.61 -10.35
N PRO A 499 -27.62 -30.41 -9.74
CA PRO A 499 -26.81 -29.98 -8.60
C PRO A 499 -27.34 -30.48 -7.25
N LEU A 500 -26.43 -30.68 -6.28
CA LEU A 500 -26.73 -31.02 -4.89
C LEU A 500 -26.34 -29.86 -3.96
N SER A 501 -26.92 -29.83 -2.75
CA SER A 501 -26.50 -28.88 -1.71
C SER A 501 -25.13 -29.26 -1.16
N ILE A 502 -24.29 -28.27 -0.85
CA ILE A 502 -23.02 -28.49 -0.13
C ILE A 502 -23.32 -29.09 1.24
N LYS A 503 -24.25 -28.47 1.98
CA LYS A 503 -24.77 -28.97 3.25
C LYS A 503 -25.24 -30.41 3.12
N GLY A 504 -24.69 -31.28 3.95
CA GLY A 504 -25.00 -32.70 4.03
C GLY A 504 -24.29 -33.60 3.01
N HIS A 505 -23.52 -33.04 2.06
CA HIS A 505 -22.86 -33.82 1.00
C HIS A 505 -21.34 -33.64 0.94
N TRP A 506 -20.76 -32.81 1.80
CA TRP A 506 -19.31 -32.60 1.96
C TRP A 506 -18.80 -33.03 3.35
N GLY A 507 -19.40 -34.11 3.88
CA GLY A 507 -19.07 -34.64 5.19
C GLY A 507 -19.66 -33.81 6.34
N ASN A 508 -18.90 -33.66 7.41
CA ASN A 508 -19.23 -32.88 8.61
C ASN A 508 -18.59 -31.48 8.59
N LEU A 509 -18.79 -30.73 7.50
CA LEU A 509 -18.33 -29.34 7.42
C LEU A 509 -18.89 -28.50 8.58
N PRO A 510 -18.12 -27.53 9.11
CA PRO A 510 -18.66 -26.54 10.02
C PRO A 510 -19.76 -25.70 9.35
N ASP A 511 -20.72 -25.19 10.12
CA ASP A 511 -21.87 -24.43 9.61
C ASP A 511 -21.47 -23.26 8.68
N SER A 512 -20.33 -22.62 8.93
CA SER A 512 -19.82 -21.52 8.10
C SER A 512 -19.39 -21.95 6.69
N PHE A 513 -19.02 -23.21 6.50
CA PHE A 513 -18.58 -23.80 5.23
C PHE A 513 -19.73 -24.51 4.48
N ASP A 514 -20.76 -24.95 5.20
CA ASP A 514 -21.90 -25.69 4.63
C ASP A 514 -22.75 -24.87 3.66
N GLN A 515 -22.68 -23.54 3.74
CA GLN A 515 -23.42 -22.61 2.87
C GLN A 515 -22.66 -22.21 1.62
N SER A 516 -21.33 -22.27 1.64
CA SER A 516 -20.41 -22.02 0.53
C SER A 516 -18.97 -22.09 1.06
N PHE A 517 -18.02 -22.33 0.16
CA PHE A 517 -16.60 -22.17 0.45
C PHE A 517 -15.90 -21.48 -0.73
N ASP A 518 -14.81 -20.79 -0.43
CA ASP A 518 -14.19 -19.84 -1.38
C ASP A 518 -13.24 -20.54 -2.35
N THR A 519 -12.55 -21.61 -1.93
CA THR A 519 -11.78 -22.48 -2.83
C THR A 519 -11.52 -23.84 -2.18
N ALA A 520 -11.12 -24.83 -2.99
CA ALA A 520 -10.71 -26.15 -2.54
C ALA A 520 -9.53 -26.67 -3.37
N VAL A 521 -8.57 -27.33 -2.73
CA VAL A 521 -7.39 -27.89 -3.39
C VAL A 521 -6.96 -29.21 -2.76
N VAL A 522 -6.58 -30.16 -3.61
CA VAL A 522 -5.85 -31.36 -3.18
C VAL A 522 -4.35 -31.05 -3.25
N LEU A 523 -3.68 -30.96 -2.10
CA LEU A 523 -2.25 -30.67 -2.06
C LEU A 523 -1.40 -31.92 -2.38
N PRO A 524 -0.10 -31.77 -2.70
CA PRO A 524 0.76 -32.90 -2.99
C PRO A 524 0.92 -33.88 -1.82
N ASN A 525 0.61 -33.46 -0.59
CA ASN A 525 0.49 -34.33 0.59
C ASN A 525 -0.76 -35.23 0.59
N LYS A 526 -1.55 -35.21 -0.49
CA LYS A 526 -2.77 -36.00 -0.73
C LYS A 526 -3.97 -35.64 0.15
N LYS A 527 -3.91 -34.51 0.85
CA LYS A 527 -5.03 -34.02 1.66
C LYS A 527 -5.84 -32.97 0.90
N ILE A 528 -7.13 -32.93 1.19
CA ILE A 528 -8.06 -31.96 0.62
C ILE A 528 -8.18 -30.80 1.60
N TYR A 529 -8.02 -29.57 1.10
CA TYR A 529 -8.17 -28.35 1.87
C TYR A 529 -9.31 -27.54 1.28
N VAL A 530 -10.19 -27.03 2.15
CA VAL A 530 -11.33 -26.19 1.76
C VAL A 530 -11.26 -24.92 2.60
N THR A 531 -11.38 -23.74 1.98
CA THR A 531 -11.23 -22.45 2.67
C THR A 531 -12.52 -21.64 2.68
N LYS A 532 -12.76 -20.90 3.77
CA LYS A 532 -13.86 -19.95 3.89
C LYS A 532 -13.45 -18.77 4.77
N GLY A 533 -13.48 -17.56 4.20
CA GLY A 533 -12.96 -16.36 4.85
C GLY A 533 -11.52 -16.59 5.32
N SER A 534 -11.23 -16.20 6.55
CA SER A 534 -9.90 -16.37 7.16
C SER A 534 -9.61 -17.78 7.68
N GLN A 535 -10.45 -18.78 7.38
CA GLN A 535 -10.33 -20.13 7.93
C GLN A 535 -10.26 -21.21 6.85
N TYR A 536 -9.77 -22.38 7.24
CA TYR A 536 -9.78 -23.57 6.40
C TYR A 536 -10.09 -24.83 7.20
N VAL A 537 -10.59 -25.85 6.50
CA VAL A 537 -10.73 -27.22 6.98
C VAL A 537 -9.89 -28.17 6.12
N ARG A 538 -9.63 -29.37 6.63
CA ARG A 538 -8.82 -30.38 5.95
C ARG A 538 -9.48 -31.75 6.05
N TYR A 539 -9.35 -32.54 4.99
CA TYR A 539 -9.72 -33.95 4.94
C TYR A 539 -8.48 -34.78 4.62
N SER A 540 -8.30 -35.88 5.35
CA SER A 540 -7.29 -36.90 5.03
C SER A 540 -7.86 -38.08 4.22
N ASP A 541 -9.18 -38.14 4.03
CA ASP A 541 -9.83 -39.15 3.18
C ASP A 541 -9.94 -38.71 1.72
N ASN A 542 -10.11 -39.68 0.82
CA ASN A 542 -10.12 -39.46 -0.64
C ASN A 542 -11.45 -38.90 -1.20
N SER A 543 -12.46 -38.72 -0.35
CA SER A 543 -13.84 -38.41 -0.73
C SER A 543 -14.40 -37.14 -0.10
N ALA A 544 -13.60 -36.42 0.71
CA ALA A 544 -14.07 -35.33 1.55
C ALA A 544 -15.24 -35.74 2.48
N GLY A 545 -15.15 -36.93 3.06
CA GLY A 545 -16.20 -37.53 3.88
C GLY A 545 -16.16 -37.13 5.35
N THR A 546 -14.97 -36.89 5.92
CA THR A 546 -14.85 -36.47 7.32
C THR A 546 -13.73 -35.45 7.49
N VAL A 547 -14.09 -34.25 7.97
CA VAL A 547 -13.15 -33.21 8.36
C VAL A 547 -12.29 -33.73 9.50
N ASP A 548 -10.98 -33.56 9.38
CA ASP A 548 -10.01 -33.96 10.39
C ASP A 548 -10.29 -33.23 11.74
N GLY A 549 -9.94 -33.87 12.85
CA GLY A 549 -10.09 -33.24 14.17
C GLY A 549 -9.24 -31.96 14.33
N GLY A 550 -9.80 -30.94 14.99
CA GLY A 550 -9.12 -29.67 15.29
C GLY A 550 -9.36 -28.53 14.27
N TYR A 551 -10.19 -28.76 13.26
CA TYR A 551 -10.61 -27.75 12.27
C TYR A 551 -11.99 -27.16 12.61
N PRO A 552 -12.30 -25.92 12.17
CA PRO A 552 -11.51 -25.06 11.29
C PRO A 552 -10.31 -24.39 11.97
N LEU A 553 -9.24 -24.18 11.21
CA LEU A 553 -8.04 -23.45 11.63
C LEU A 553 -7.91 -22.12 10.87
N PRO A 554 -7.25 -21.09 11.44
CA PRO A 554 -6.98 -19.85 10.72
C PRO A 554 -6.00 -20.09 9.58
N ILE A 555 -6.20 -19.40 8.45
CA ILE A 555 -5.24 -19.40 7.33
C ILE A 555 -3.94 -18.71 7.77
N GLN A 556 -4.08 -17.56 8.47
CA GLN A 556 -2.95 -16.80 8.97
C GLN A 556 -2.08 -17.65 9.89
N GLY A 557 -0.78 -17.74 9.57
CA GLY A 557 0.20 -18.53 10.31
C GLY A 557 0.25 -20.02 9.95
N HIS A 558 -0.68 -20.54 9.14
CA HIS A 558 -0.71 -21.94 8.70
C HIS A 558 -0.39 -22.12 7.20
N TRP A 559 -0.53 -21.08 6.38
CA TRP A 559 -0.27 -21.11 4.92
C TRP A 559 0.94 -20.24 4.52
N GLY A 560 1.97 -20.26 5.36
CA GLY A 560 3.15 -19.42 5.22
C GLY A 560 3.06 -18.10 5.98
N LYS A 561 4.24 -17.49 6.17
CA LYS A 561 4.40 -16.13 6.69
C LYS A 561 5.20 -15.33 5.67
N MET A 562 5.05 -14.00 5.69
CA MET A 562 6.07 -13.16 5.09
C MET A 562 7.43 -13.53 5.69
N PRO A 563 8.48 -13.66 4.86
CA PRO A 563 9.84 -13.75 5.38
C PRO A 563 10.04 -12.63 6.40
N ASP A 564 10.62 -12.96 7.56
CA ASP A 564 10.82 -11.99 8.63
C ASP A 564 11.59 -10.77 8.09
N ALA A 565 11.07 -9.59 8.43
CA ALA A 565 11.62 -8.27 8.10
C ALA A 565 12.82 -7.89 8.97
#